data_AF-A0A962T6A5-F1
#
_entry.id   AF-A0A962T6A5-F1
#
_cell.length_a   1.000
_cell.length_b   1.000
_cell.length_c   1.000
_cell.angle_alpha   90.00
_cell.angle_beta   90.00
_cell.angle_gamma   90.00
#
_symmetry.space_group_name_H-M   'P 1'
#
loop_
_entity.id
_entity.type
_entity.pdbx_description
1 polymer ?
#
loop_
_entity_poly.entity_id
_entity_poly.type
_entity_poly.pdbx_seq_one_letter_code
_entity_poly.pdbx_strand_id
1 'polypeptide(L)'
;MAELNETLTGFELSSDTGASPAHRLERTSSRSMCAMALSVAWHSDIARHTDQRIARELNLWRDILPFELEPELMDKPVGHVARRYFAAGRLIVPYQADRCFNVGQRAFHRGLRRHSIVEPRAGRFYPRAFINGSRGIFADEMQPFRVGNVSGDMLCCDLNNPLSNKALDVSVQILDIWAAEKEPARTCNDVAELMTHDGPGMQSRWRGQPPDFWQDGPFARVDGGDDAAFYAGPRLVSHVDRTASREMARLYRRLLPAGGRVLDLMASWQSHLAEDHGLGRIVGLGMNAEELAANPVFGAYRVHDLNTTPRLPHGDAEFDAVICSLSIEYLVRPFDVFAEVARVLRPGGRFVVTFSNRWFPSKAIAAWKALHTFERLGLVLEYFHRDGLFTDLETWSLRGLPRPTDDRYAGKLADADPVFAVWGSRR
;
A
#
# COMPACT_ATOMS: atom_id res chain seq x y z
N MET A 1 5.51 -11.92 -16.84
CA MET A 1 4.36 -12.13 -17.74
C MET A 1 3.38 -13.19 -17.21
N ALA A 2 3.82 -14.34 -16.67
CA ALA A 2 2.90 -15.35 -16.10
C ALA A 2 2.31 -15.01 -14.71
N GLU A 3 3.04 -14.26 -13.85
CA GLU A 3 2.57 -13.94 -12.48
C GLU A 3 1.44 -12.91 -12.39
N LEU A 4 1.24 -12.06 -13.41
CA LEU A 4 0.12 -11.09 -13.44
C LEU A 4 -1.24 -11.78 -13.65
N ASN A 5 -1.23 -13.04 -14.10
CA ASN A 5 -2.45 -13.83 -14.33
C ASN A 5 -3.15 -14.22 -13.02
N GLU A 6 -2.42 -14.41 -11.92
CA GLU A 6 -3.01 -14.86 -10.64
C GLU A 6 -3.49 -13.71 -9.75
N THR A 7 -3.01 -12.48 -9.95
CA THR A 7 -3.43 -11.30 -9.16
C THR A 7 -4.88 -10.85 -9.39
N LEU A 8 -5.58 -11.40 -10.39
CA LEU A 8 -6.91 -10.93 -10.84
C LEU A 8 -7.96 -12.05 -10.90
N THR A 9 -7.55 -13.32 -10.95
CA THR A 9 -8.50 -14.43 -11.04
C THR A 9 -9.12 -14.69 -9.67
N GLY A 10 -10.41 -14.32 -9.49
CA GLY A 10 -11.23 -14.75 -8.35
C GLY A 10 -11.71 -13.65 -7.41
N PHE A 11 -11.56 -12.37 -7.74
CA PHE A 11 -12.23 -11.31 -6.98
C PHE A 11 -13.70 -11.18 -7.41
N GLU A 12 -14.61 -11.59 -6.52
CA GLU A 12 -16.04 -11.32 -6.63
C GLU A 12 -16.44 -10.25 -5.61
N LEU A 13 -17.23 -9.26 -6.04
CA LEU A 13 -17.93 -8.37 -5.11
C LEU A 13 -19.04 -9.18 -4.43
N SER A 14 -19.06 -9.22 -3.11
CA SER A 14 -20.20 -9.77 -2.37
C SER A 14 -21.47 -9.02 -2.78
N SER A 15 -22.60 -9.73 -2.88
CA SER A 15 -23.90 -9.29 -3.40
C SER A 15 -24.58 -8.11 -2.67
N ASP A 16 -23.88 -7.43 -1.77
CA ASP A 16 -24.36 -6.31 -0.97
C ASP A 16 -24.25 -4.94 -1.69
N THR A 17 -24.12 -4.94 -3.03
CA THR A 17 -23.99 -3.71 -3.84
C THR A 17 -25.28 -2.88 -3.93
N GLY A 18 -26.33 -3.19 -3.18
CA GLY A 18 -27.58 -2.40 -3.11
C GLY A 18 -28.41 -2.38 -4.40
N ALA A 19 -27.86 -2.83 -5.53
CA ALA A 19 -28.59 -3.01 -6.77
C ALA A 19 -29.48 -4.26 -6.67
N SER A 20 -30.80 -4.06 -6.75
CA SER A 20 -31.77 -5.14 -6.85
C SER A 20 -31.41 -6.08 -8.02
N PRO A 21 -31.54 -7.41 -7.87
CA PRO A 21 -31.24 -8.37 -8.94
C PRO A 21 -31.94 -8.06 -10.27
N ALA A 22 -33.06 -7.30 -10.24
CA ALA A 22 -33.82 -6.88 -11.41
C ALA A 22 -33.09 -5.89 -12.36
N HIS A 23 -31.94 -5.33 -11.98
CA HIS A 23 -31.21 -4.34 -12.79
C HIS A 23 -29.82 -4.78 -13.24
N ARG A 24 -29.39 -6.01 -12.93
CA ARG A 24 -28.09 -6.53 -13.41
C ARG A 24 -28.12 -6.79 -14.91
N LEU A 25 -27.01 -6.48 -15.57
CA LEU A 25 -26.81 -6.70 -17.00
C LEU A 25 -25.78 -7.81 -17.22
N GLU A 26 -25.97 -8.61 -18.27
CA GLU A 26 -25.02 -9.68 -18.60
C GLU A 26 -23.71 -9.15 -19.19
N ARG A 27 -23.77 -7.99 -19.87
CA ARG A 27 -22.67 -7.45 -20.65
C ARG A 27 -22.60 -5.94 -20.53
N THR A 28 -21.39 -5.40 -20.63
CA THR A 28 -21.13 -3.96 -20.64
C THR A 28 -21.65 -3.33 -21.93
N SER A 29 -22.14 -2.11 -21.80
CA SER A 29 -22.59 -1.27 -22.91
C SER A 29 -22.32 0.20 -22.56
N SER A 30 -22.47 1.08 -23.54
CA SER A 30 -22.43 2.53 -23.32
C SER A 30 -23.56 3.07 -22.45
N ARG A 31 -24.41 2.23 -21.85
CA ARG A 31 -25.45 2.60 -20.88
C ARG A 31 -25.28 1.89 -19.54
N SER A 32 -24.21 1.12 -19.38
CA SER A 32 -23.96 0.33 -18.18
C SER A 32 -23.32 1.18 -17.09
N MET A 33 -23.75 0.91 -15.86
CA MET A 33 -22.94 1.13 -14.67
C MET A 33 -22.12 -0.13 -14.41
N CYS A 34 -20.89 0.05 -13.92
CA CYS A 34 -19.98 -1.05 -13.64
C CYS A 34 -19.17 -0.83 -12.37
N ALA A 35 -18.86 -1.93 -11.72
CA ALA A 35 -17.76 -1.99 -10.77
C ALA A 35 -16.57 -2.66 -11.48
N MET A 36 -15.38 -2.07 -11.36
CA MET A 36 -14.17 -2.57 -12.01
C MET A 36 -12.98 -2.58 -11.05
N ALA A 37 -12.14 -3.60 -11.13
CA ALA A 37 -10.81 -3.59 -10.55
C ALA A 37 -9.83 -2.99 -11.56
N LEU A 38 -9.29 -1.82 -11.25
CA LEU A 38 -8.28 -1.13 -12.04
C LEU A 38 -6.92 -1.46 -11.46
N SER A 39 -6.05 -2.12 -12.23
CA SER A 39 -4.69 -2.43 -11.78
C SER A 39 -3.66 -1.79 -12.70
N VAL A 40 -2.62 -1.22 -12.09
CA VAL A 40 -1.46 -0.66 -12.78
C VAL A 40 -0.21 -1.33 -12.20
N ALA A 41 0.63 -1.88 -13.08
CA ALA A 41 1.92 -2.43 -12.73
C ALA A 41 3.04 -1.68 -13.46
N TRP A 42 4.16 -1.46 -12.78
CA TRP A 42 5.33 -0.76 -13.32
C TRP A 42 6.61 -1.19 -12.60
N HIS A 43 7.75 -0.85 -13.20
CA HIS A 43 9.06 -1.16 -12.65
C HIS A 43 9.80 0.12 -12.24
N SER A 44 10.47 0.06 -11.10
CA SER A 44 11.53 1.00 -10.72
C SER A 44 12.90 0.34 -10.83
N ASP A 45 13.95 1.07 -10.48
CA ASP A 45 15.32 0.56 -10.49
C ASP A 45 15.56 -0.49 -9.39
N ILE A 46 14.69 -0.56 -8.38
CA ILE A 46 14.89 -1.41 -7.19
C ILE A 46 13.78 -2.45 -6.98
N ALA A 47 12.61 -2.28 -7.59
CA ALA A 47 11.45 -3.14 -7.32
C ALA A 47 10.42 -3.15 -8.46
N ARG A 48 9.59 -4.20 -8.45
CA ARG A 48 8.32 -4.22 -9.21
C ARG A 48 7.19 -3.66 -8.35
N HIS A 49 6.23 -3.01 -8.96
CA HIS A 49 5.14 -2.36 -8.25
C HIS A 49 3.81 -2.68 -8.90
N THR A 50 2.79 -2.89 -8.07
CA THR A 50 1.40 -3.06 -8.49
C THR A 50 0.49 -2.27 -7.57
N ASP A 51 -0.37 -1.41 -8.11
CA ASP A 51 -1.50 -0.81 -7.38
C ASP A 51 -2.81 -1.33 -7.97
N GLN A 52 -3.77 -1.62 -7.10
CA GLN A 52 -5.12 -2.02 -7.46
C GLN A 52 -6.13 -1.10 -6.78
N ARG A 53 -7.03 -0.53 -7.58
CA ARG A 53 -8.14 0.29 -7.10
C ARG A 53 -9.45 -0.27 -7.61
N ILE A 54 -10.36 -0.53 -6.69
CA ILE A 54 -11.73 -0.92 -7.03
C ILE A 54 -12.57 0.34 -7.23
N ALA A 55 -13.02 0.56 -8.46
CA ALA A 55 -13.95 1.61 -8.81
C ALA A 55 -15.35 1.01 -8.84
N ARG A 56 -16.22 1.40 -7.91
CA ARG A 56 -17.51 0.72 -7.66
C ARG A 56 -18.70 1.29 -8.42
N GLU A 57 -18.54 2.44 -9.08
CA GLU A 57 -19.66 3.18 -9.69
C GLU A 57 -19.23 3.89 -10.97
N LEU A 58 -18.58 3.16 -11.89
CA LEU A 58 -18.21 3.69 -13.20
C LEU A 58 -19.41 3.69 -14.13
N ASN A 59 -19.69 4.83 -14.75
CA ASN A 59 -20.72 4.97 -15.77
C ASN A 59 -20.06 5.00 -17.14
N LEU A 60 -20.23 3.96 -17.95
CA LEU A 60 -19.51 3.83 -19.23
C LEU A 60 -19.97 4.81 -20.33
N TRP A 61 -21.05 5.56 -20.10
CA TRP A 61 -21.45 6.66 -20.96
C TRP A 61 -20.73 7.97 -20.61
N ARG A 62 -20.58 8.23 -19.31
CA ARG A 62 -20.15 9.51 -18.76
C ARG A 62 -18.66 9.53 -18.45
N ASP A 63 -18.14 8.46 -17.88
CA ASP A 63 -16.76 8.37 -17.39
C ASP A 63 -15.82 8.09 -18.56
N ILE A 64 -14.64 8.71 -18.53
CA ILE A 64 -13.67 8.69 -19.63
C ILE A 64 -12.80 7.45 -19.47
N LEU A 65 -12.98 6.48 -20.37
CA LEU A 65 -12.07 5.35 -20.53
C LEU A 65 -10.91 5.74 -21.45
N PRO A 66 -9.69 5.21 -21.22
CA PRO A 66 -8.61 5.34 -22.19
C PRO A 66 -9.03 4.75 -23.54
N PHE A 67 -8.79 5.49 -24.62
CA PHE A 67 -9.19 5.12 -25.98
C PHE A 67 -8.76 3.70 -26.36
N GLU A 68 -7.56 3.28 -25.96
CA GLU A 68 -7.01 1.95 -26.24
C GLU A 68 -7.65 0.81 -25.40
N LEU A 69 -8.34 1.15 -24.30
CA LEU A 69 -9.00 0.19 -23.40
C LEU A 69 -10.50 0.09 -23.64
N GLU A 70 -11.17 1.17 -24.06
CA GLU A 70 -12.63 1.19 -24.23
C GLU A 70 -13.16 0.04 -25.11
N PRO A 71 -12.61 -0.26 -26.31
CA PRO A 71 -13.10 -1.36 -27.15
C PRO A 71 -12.92 -2.74 -26.51
N GLU A 72 -11.94 -2.91 -25.62
CA GLU A 72 -11.70 -4.16 -24.90
C GLU A 72 -12.69 -4.36 -23.74
N LEU A 73 -13.36 -3.29 -23.32
CA LEU A 73 -14.31 -3.30 -22.20
C LEU A 73 -15.77 -3.24 -22.65
N MET A 74 -16.07 -2.96 -23.92
CA MET A 74 -17.43 -2.96 -24.46
C MET A 74 -17.90 -4.36 -24.86
N ASP A 75 -19.18 -4.64 -24.61
CA ASP A 75 -19.80 -5.94 -24.87
C ASP A 75 -19.02 -7.09 -24.19
N LYS A 76 -18.70 -6.94 -22.91
CA LYS A 76 -17.97 -7.95 -22.11
C LYS A 76 -18.74 -8.34 -20.86
N PRO A 77 -18.67 -9.62 -20.45
CA PRO A 77 -19.33 -10.08 -19.22
C PRO A 77 -18.53 -9.74 -17.96
N VAL A 78 -19.19 -9.88 -16.81
CA VAL A 78 -18.52 -9.94 -15.50
C VAL A 78 -17.42 -11.00 -15.52
N GLY A 79 -16.29 -10.70 -14.88
CA GLY A 79 -15.10 -11.54 -14.85
C GLY A 79 -14.15 -11.36 -16.03
N HIS A 80 -14.56 -10.67 -17.10
CA HIS A 80 -13.66 -10.34 -18.20
C HIS A 80 -12.52 -9.42 -17.73
N VAL A 81 -11.31 -9.68 -18.23
CA VAL A 81 -10.09 -8.91 -17.93
C VAL A 81 -9.49 -8.36 -19.23
N ALA A 82 -9.58 -7.05 -19.41
CA ALA A 82 -8.86 -6.34 -20.46
C ALA A 82 -7.42 -6.05 -20.00
N ARG A 83 -6.43 -6.20 -20.89
CA ARG A 83 -5.02 -5.91 -20.60
C ARG A 83 -4.39 -5.08 -21.70
N ARG A 84 -3.65 -4.04 -21.32
CA ARG A 84 -2.92 -3.16 -22.25
C ARG A 84 -1.61 -2.69 -21.65
N TYR A 85 -0.59 -2.69 -22.48
CA TYR A 85 0.69 -2.04 -22.19
C TYR A 85 0.64 -0.60 -22.72
N PHE A 86 1.09 0.34 -21.91
CA PHE A 86 1.26 1.74 -22.28
C PHE A 86 2.72 2.12 -22.13
N ALA A 87 3.33 2.61 -23.22
CA ALA A 87 4.64 3.26 -23.12
C ALA A 87 4.55 4.51 -22.23
N ALA A 88 5.70 4.98 -21.74
CA ALA A 88 5.76 6.14 -20.86
C ALA A 88 5.05 7.37 -21.46
N GLY A 89 4.18 8.00 -20.68
CA GLY A 89 3.43 9.18 -21.09
C GLY A 89 2.32 8.93 -22.12
N ARG A 90 1.93 7.66 -22.36
CA ARG A 90 0.80 7.32 -23.24
C ARG A 90 -0.54 7.26 -22.52
N LEU A 91 -0.59 6.65 -21.34
CA LEU A 91 -1.83 6.55 -20.55
C LEU A 91 -2.18 7.86 -19.84
N ILE A 92 -1.16 8.57 -19.36
CA ILE A 92 -1.28 9.82 -18.62
C ILE A 92 -0.34 10.85 -19.22
N VAL A 93 -0.53 12.11 -18.83
CA VAL A 93 0.31 13.23 -19.28
C VAL A 93 1.81 12.86 -19.16
N PRO A 94 2.58 12.93 -20.25
CA PRO A 94 4.00 12.62 -20.22
C PRO A 94 4.75 13.55 -19.29
N TYR A 95 5.95 13.14 -18.85
CA TYR A 95 6.82 13.98 -18.04
C TYR A 95 7.03 15.35 -18.69
N GLN A 96 6.80 16.41 -17.93
CA GLN A 96 6.96 17.79 -18.38
C GLN A 96 8.10 18.46 -17.61
N ALA A 97 9.14 18.88 -18.33
CA ALA A 97 10.32 19.47 -17.72
C ALA A 97 10.03 20.82 -17.03
N ASP A 98 9.05 21.58 -17.51
CA ASP A 98 8.61 22.85 -16.96
C ASP A 98 7.84 22.71 -15.63
N ARG A 99 7.33 21.52 -15.33
CA ARG A 99 6.79 21.12 -14.01
C ARG A 99 7.86 20.75 -12.99
N CYS A 100 9.13 20.74 -13.40
CA CYS A 100 10.27 20.61 -12.51
C CYS A 100 11.00 21.95 -12.42
N PHE A 101 11.01 22.58 -11.24
CA PHE A 101 11.55 23.92 -11.07
C PHE A 101 12.16 24.09 -9.68
N ASN A 102 13.02 25.09 -9.56
CA ASN A 102 13.60 25.43 -8.25
C ASN A 102 12.82 26.54 -7.57
N VAL A 103 12.69 26.44 -6.25
CA VAL A 103 12.26 27.53 -5.36
C VAL A 103 13.30 27.72 -4.26
N GLY A 104 13.38 28.92 -3.69
CA GLY A 104 14.21 29.14 -2.51
C GLY A 104 13.67 28.35 -1.31
N GLN A 105 14.53 27.86 -0.42
CA GLN A 105 14.09 27.11 0.76
C GLN A 105 13.14 27.91 1.66
N ARG A 106 13.23 29.25 1.64
CA ARG A 106 12.33 30.17 2.36
C ARG A 106 10.89 30.15 1.84
N ALA A 107 10.67 29.71 0.60
CA ALA A 107 9.33 29.54 0.03
C ALA A 107 8.62 28.29 0.57
N PHE A 108 9.34 27.40 1.26
CA PHE A 108 8.74 26.24 1.90
C PHE A 108 8.13 26.61 3.26
N HIS A 109 6.81 26.48 3.37
CA HIS A 109 6.00 26.86 4.52
C HIS A 109 6.11 25.81 5.65
N ARG A 110 7.23 25.84 6.38
CA ARG A 110 7.56 24.86 7.44
C ARG A 110 6.51 24.75 8.55
N GLY A 111 5.85 25.87 8.87
CA GLY A 111 4.82 25.95 9.92
C GLY A 111 3.38 25.73 9.42
N LEU A 112 3.18 25.24 8.19
CA LEU A 112 1.84 25.06 7.62
C LEU A 112 0.97 24.10 8.47
N ARG A 113 1.58 23.06 9.06
CA ARG A 113 0.89 22.14 9.96
C ARG A 113 0.91 22.69 11.37
N ARG A 114 -0.28 22.84 11.98
CA ARG A 114 -0.40 23.25 13.38
C ARG A 114 0.45 22.35 14.28
N HIS A 115 1.20 22.95 15.21
CA HIS A 115 2.04 22.27 16.21
C HIS A 115 3.18 21.40 15.65
N SER A 116 3.61 21.61 14.40
CA SER A 116 4.78 20.92 13.85
C SER A 116 5.56 21.81 12.90
N ILE A 117 6.89 21.65 12.90
CA ILE A 117 7.78 22.23 11.90
C ILE A 117 8.16 21.11 10.95
N VAL A 118 7.91 21.30 9.66
CA VAL A 118 8.24 20.32 8.62
C VAL A 118 9.39 20.85 7.78
N GLU A 119 10.48 20.11 7.74
CA GLU A 119 11.61 20.42 6.85
C GLU A 119 11.44 19.73 5.48
N PRO A 120 11.82 20.41 4.38
CA PRO A 120 11.89 19.77 3.07
C PRO A 120 13.07 18.80 3.02
N ARG A 121 12.81 17.59 2.53
CA ARG A 121 13.78 16.48 2.46
C ARG A 121 13.78 15.93 1.04
N ALA A 122 14.97 15.61 0.53
CA ALA A 122 15.12 15.08 -0.82
C ALA A 122 14.34 13.76 -1.00
N GLY A 123 13.76 13.56 -2.17
CA GLY A 123 12.92 12.41 -2.52
C GLY A 123 11.54 12.33 -1.85
N ARG A 124 11.23 13.17 -0.84
CA ARG A 124 9.95 13.14 -0.12
C ARG A 124 8.84 13.90 -0.84
N PHE A 125 7.61 13.53 -0.52
CA PHE A 125 6.40 14.21 -0.99
C PHE A 125 5.75 15.05 0.09
N TYR A 126 5.15 16.14 -0.36
CA TYR A 126 4.44 17.10 0.48
C TYR A 126 3.21 17.61 -0.28
N PRO A 127 2.11 17.97 0.42
CA PRO A 127 1.05 18.77 -0.19
C PRO A 127 1.61 20.03 -0.85
N ARG A 128 1.15 20.38 -2.05
CA ARG A 128 1.59 21.59 -2.78
C ARG A 128 1.40 22.86 -1.98
N ALA A 129 0.44 22.92 -1.08
CA ALA A 129 0.28 24.00 -0.10
C ALA A 129 1.58 24.38 0.65
N PHE A 130 2.55 23.46 0.81
CA PHE A 130 3.86 23.76 1.40
C PHE A 130 4.73 24.71 0.58
N ILE A 131 4.42 24.96 -0.69
CA ILE A 131 5.09 25.93 -1.56
C ILE A 131 4.08 26.94 -2.13
N ASN A 132 2.98 27.19 -1.42
CA ASN A 132 1.97 28.16 -1.84
C ASN A 132 2.59 29.54 -2.15
N GLY A 133 2.01 30.24 -3.12
CA GLY A 133 2.58 31.47 -3.67
C GLY A 133 3.62 31.25 -4.77
N SER A 134 4.03 30.00 -5.03
CA SER A 134 4.88 29.62 -6.17
C SER A 134 4.04 29.07 -7.31
N ARG A 135 4.31 29.49 -8.56
CA ARG A 135 3.74 28.86 -9.78
C ARG A 135 2.20 28.70 -9.80
N GLY A 136 1.47 29.59 -9.14
CA GLY A 136 0.00 29.54 -9.08
C GLY A 136 -0.57 28.52 -8.09
N ILE A 137 0.26 28.00 -7.17
CA ILE A 137 -0.16 27.07 -6.13
C ILE A 137 -0.85 27.82 -4.98
N PHE A 138 -2.02 27.31 -4.59
CA PHE A 138 -2.87 27.88 -3.54
C PHE A 138 -2.65 27.21 -2.18
N ALA A 139 -3.10 27.86 -1.11
CA ALA A 139 -2.82 27.46 0.28
C ALA A 139 -3.55 26.19 0.74
N ASP A 140 -4.59 25.76 0.03
CA ASP A 140 -5.41 24.59 0.28
C ASP A 140 -5.13 23.43 -0.69
N GLU A 141 -4.13 23.57 -1.57
CA GLU A 141 -3.80 22.55 -2.56
C GLU A 141 -3.14 21.32 -1.92
N MET A 142 -3.95 20.27 -1.74
CA MET A 142 -3.52 19.03 -1.08
C MET A 142 -2.81 18.03 -1.99
N GLN A 143 -2.86 18.24 -3.32
CA GLN A 143 -2.15 17.37 -4.26
C GLN A 143 -0.66 17.30 -3.90
N PRO A 144 -0.06 16.11 -3.88
CA PRO A 144 1.34 15.99 -3.53
C PRO A 144 2.26 16.52 -4.64
N PHE A 145 3.40 17.07 -4.24
CA PHE A 145 4.57 17.26 -5.10
C PHE A 145 5.78 16.63 -4.44
N ARG A 146 6.80 16.32 -5.25
CA ARG A 146 8.06 15.78 -4.75
C ARG A 146 9.09 16.87 -4.59
N VAL A 147 9.81 16.89 -3.48
CA VAL A 147 11.10 17.59 -3.38
C VAL A 147 12.14 16.64 -3.96
N GLY A 148 12.56 16.87 -5.20
CA GLY A 148 13.53 16.02 -5.88
C GLY A 148 14.92 16.08 -5.24
N ASN A 149 15.39 17.29 -4.92
CA ASN A 149 16.68 17.53 -4.29
C ASN A 149 16.65 18.79 -3.41
N VAL A 150 17.53 18.84 -2.41
CA VAL A 150 17.79 20.01 -1.55
C VAL A 150 19.26 20.38 -1.70
N SER A 151 19.56 21.59 -2.19
CA SER A 151 20.94 22.03 -2.44
C SER A 151 21.12 23.51 -2.13
N GLY A 152 22.03 23.84 -1.21
CA GLY A 152 22.25 25.22 -0.77
C GLY A 152 20.95 25.85 -0.25
N ASP A 153 20.58 27.02 -0.77
CA ASP A 153 19.31 27.69 -0.44
C ASP A 153 18.16 27.36 -1.42
N MET A 154 18.27 26.27 -2.20
CA MET A 154 17.29 25.92 -3.23
C MET A 154 16.69 24.52 -3.02
N LEU A 155 15.40 24.39 -3.35
CA LEU A 155 14.66 23.15 -3.45
C LEU A 155 14.33 22.88 -4.90
N CYS A 156 14.66 21.70 -5.40
CA CYS A 156 14.15 21.21 -6.68
C CYS A 156 12.78 20.58 -6.44
N CYS A 157 11.73 21.19 -6.97
CA CYS A 157 10.36 20.70 -6.88
C CYS A 157 9.97 19.99 -8.18
N ASP A 158 9.23 18.89 -8.06
CA ASP A 158 8.69 18.13 -9.18
C ASP A 158 7.17 17.94 -8.97
N LEU A 159 6.37 18.59 -9.81
CA LEU A 159 4.91 18.51 -9.76
C LEU A 159 4.34 17.41 -10.68
N ASN A 160 5.19 16.66 -11.40
CA ASN A 160 4.73 15.63 -12.31
C ASN A 160 4.07 14.46 -11.56
N ASN A 161 3.16 13.75 -12.23
CA ASN A 161 2.70 12.45 -11.74
C ASN A 161 3.94 11.52 -11.64
N PRO A 162 4.14 10.78 -10.53
CA PRO A 162 5.29 9.90 -10.35
C PRO A 162 5.44 8.79 -11.41
N LEU A 163 4.36 8.47 -12.12
CA LEU A 163 4.32 7.48 -13.21
C LEU A 163 4.50 8.08 -14.61
N SER A 164 4.61 9.41 -14.74
CA SER A 164 4.64 10.12 -16.03
C SER A 164 5.81 9.72 -16.96
N ASN A 165 6.88 9.15 -16.41
CA ASN A 165 8.03 8.63 -17.13
C ASN A 165 8.15 7.09 -17.08
N LYS A 166 7.10 6.40 -16.67
CA LYS A 166 7.08 4.94 -16.52
C LYS A 166 6.20 4.31 -17.59
N ALA A 167 6.68 3.22 -18.15
CA ALA A 167 5.82 2.30 -18.88
C ALA A 167 4.91 1.56 -17.90
N LEU A 168 3.66 1.35 -18.28
CA LEU A 168 2.61 0.83 -17.42
C LEU A 168 1.95 -0.40 -18.06
N ASP A 169 1.90 -1.50 -17.32
CA ASP A 169 1.04 -2.64 -17.63
C ASP A 169 -0.29 -2.42 -16.90
N VAL A 170 -1.36 -2.19 -17.66
CA VAL A 170 -2.70 -1.93 -17.15
C VAL A 170 -3.57 -3.16 -17.35
N SER A 171 -4.33 -3.51 -16.32
CA SER A 171 -5.41 -4.48 -16.44
C SER A 171 -6.68 -3.99 -15.77
N VAL A 172 -7.81 -4.20 -16.43
CA VAL A 172 -9.14 -3.84 -15.94
C VAL A 172 -10.01 -5.07 -15.92
N GLN A 173 -10.51 -5.45 -14.75
CA GLN A 173 -11.45 -6.55 -14.57
C GLN A 173 -12.85 -6.01 -14.29
N ILE A 174 -13.86 -6.52 -14.99
CA ILE A 174 -15.27 -6.19 -14.72
C ILE A 174 -15.76 -7.05 -13.56
N LEU A 175 -16.25 -6.41 -12.50
CA LEU A 175 -16.66 -7.08 -11.26
C LEU A 175 -18.18 -7.20 -11.11
N ASP A 176 -18.91 -6.20 -11.59
CA ASP A 176 -20.38 -6.19 -11.60
C ASP A 176 -20.87 -5.23 -12.69
N ILE A 177 -22.08 -5.45 -13.23
CA ILE A 177 -22.68 -4.66 -14.30
C ILE A 177 -24.17 -4.50 -14.02
N TRP A 178 -24.67 -3.26 -14.04
CA TRP A 178 -26.09 -2.96 -13.89
C TRP A 178 -26.53 -1.80 -14.78
N ALA A 179 -27.83 -1.66 -14.96
CA ALA A 179 -28.42 -0.57 -15.74
C ALA A 179 -28.21 0.77 -15.01
N ALA A 180 -27.82 1.81 -15.75
CA ALA A 180 -27.79 3.16 -15.21
C ALA A 180 -29.23 3.62 -14.89
N GLU A 181 -29.49 3.94 -13.62
CA GLU A 181 -30.73 4.62 -13.23
C GLU A 181 -30.70 6.10 -13.71
N LYS A 182 -31.86 6.75 -13.76
CA LYS A 182 -31.95 8.20 -13.99
C LYS A 182 -31.43 8.95 -12.76
N GLU A 183 -30.12 8.98 -12.59
CA GLU A 183 -29.48 9.64 -11.45
C GLU A 183 -29.17 11.12 -11.72
N PRO A 184 -29.12 11.96 -10.66
CA PRO A 184 -28.66 13.35 -10.76
C PRO A 184 -27.20 13.45 -11.24
N ALA A 185 -26.81 14.63 -11.73
CA ALA A 185 -25.49 14.90 -12.29
C ALA A 185 -24.35 14.58 -11.29
N ARG A 186 -23.79 13.36 -11.38
CA ARG A 186 -22.53 12.98 -10.74
C ARG A 186 -21.35 13.44 -11.61
N THR A 187 -20.19 13.61 -10.99
CA THR A 187 -18.95 13.99 -11.67
C THR A 187 -18.49 12.92 -12.67
N CYS A 188 -17.97 13.36 -13.82
CA CYS A 188 -17.26 12.52 -14.77
C CYS A 188 -15.93 12.07 -14.17
N ASN A 189 -15.67 10.76 -14.16
CA ASN A 189 -14.37 10.22 -13.75
C ASN A 189 -13.47 10.00 -14.97
N ASP A 190 -12.21 10.44 -14.90
CA ASP A 190 -11.16 9.96 -15.80
C ASP A 190 -10.57 8.67 -15.21
N VAL A 191 -10.70 7.55 -15.93
CA VAL A 191 -10.28 6.23 -15.43
C VAL A 191 -8.75 6.09 -15.38
N ALA A 192 -8.01 6.76 -16.27
CA ALA A 192 -6.55 6.81 -16.20
C ALA A 192 -6.09 7.62 -14.98
N GLU A 193 -6.74 8.74 -14.69
CA GLU A 193 -6.48 9.51 -13.48
C GLU A 193 -6.86 8.71 -12.22
N LEU A 194 -8.00 8.03 -12.23
CA LEU A 194 -8.49 7.24 -11.09
C LEU A 194 -7.49 6.15 -10.66
N MET A 195 -6.80 5.52 -11.62
CA MET A 195 -5.81 4.47 -11.35
C MET A 195 -4.39 4.99 -11.05
N THR A 196 -4.04 6.21 -11.44
CA THR A 196 -2.64 6.72 -11.35
C THR A 196 -2.46 7.93 -10.42
N HIS A 197 -3.55 8.59 -10.02
CA HIS A 197 -3.51 9.77 -9.17
C HIS A 197 -3.40 9.39 -7.67
N ASP A 198 -2.88 10.33 -6.88
CA ASP A 198 -2.82 10.28 -5.42
C ASP A 198 -2.24 8.98 -4.83
N GLY A 199 -1.01 8.65 -5.22
CA GLY A 199 -0.28 7.56 -4.58
C GLY A 199 0.67 6.77 -5.46
N PRO A 200 0.19 6.08 -6.50
CA PRO A 200 1.01 5.18 -7.31
C PRO A 200 2.28 5.86 -7.84
N GLY A 201 3.42 5.20 -7.63
CA GLY A 201 4.75 5.67 -8.00
C GLY A 201 5.46 6.53 -6.93
N MET A 202 4.76 6.95 -5.87
CA MET A 202 5.39 7.70 -4.77
C MET A 202 6.38 6.85 -3.96
N GLN A 203 6.24 5.52 -3.99
CA GLN A 203 7.19 4.59 -3.38
C GLN A 203 8.53 4.47 -4.13
N SER A 204 8.61 4.95 -5.37
CA SER A 204 9.81 4.85 -6.21
C SER A 204 10.74 6.04 -6.01
N ARG A 205 12.04 5.78 -5.93
CA ARG A 205 13.12 6.78 -5.88
C ARG A 205 13.00 7.84 -6.97
N TRP A 206 13.46 9.06 -6.69
CA TRP A 206 13.50 10.13 -7.69
C TRP A 206 14.79 10.02 -8.50
N ARG A 207 14.68 9.61 -9.77
CA ARG A 207 15.85 9.45 -10.66
C ARG A 207 16.96 8.59 -10.03
N GLY A 208 16.56 7.48 -9.40
CA GLY A 208 17.46 6.56 -8.69
C GLY A 208 18.00 7.07 -7.34
N GLN A 209 17.74 8.33 -6.96
CA GLN A 209 18.23 8.89 -5.70
C GLN A 209 17.40 8.42 -4.50
N PRO A 210 18.05 7.94 -3.42
CA PRO A 210 17.35 7.51 -2.22
C PRO A 210 16.60 8.69 -1.57
N PRO A 211 15.37 8.48 -1.10
CA PRO A 211 14.64 9.47 -0.34
C PRO A 211 15.29 9.65 1.04
N ASP A 212 15.24 10.88 1.54
CA ASP A 212 15.82 11.25 2.82
C ASP A 212 14.81 11.02 3.96
N PHE A 213 14.53 9.73 4.22
CA PHE A 213 13.62 9.29 5.29
C PHE A 213 14.26 9.28 6.67
N TRP A 214 15.59 9.37 6.77
CA TRP A 214 16.32 9.07 8.00
C TRP A 214 16.64 10.27 8.89
N GLN A 215 16.18 11.47 8.50
CA GLN A 215 16.41 12.70 9.26
C GLN A 215 15.35 12.94 10.32
N ASP A 216 15.63 13.93 11.18
CA ASP A 216 14.67 14.48 12.14
C ASP A 216 14.21 13.47 13.21
N GLY A 217 15.08 12.52 13.56
CA GLY A 217 14.74 11.46 14.52
C GLY A 217 13.59 10.59 13.98
N PRO A 218 13.79 9.91 12.83
CA PRO A 218 12.71 9.24 12.09
C PRO A 218 12.02 8.14 12.89
N PHE A 219 12.76 7.54 13.84
CA PHE A 219 12.31 6.46 14.72
C PHE A 219 11.81 6.95 16.09
N ALA A 220 11.78 8.27 16.33
CA ALA A 220 11.21 8.82 17.55
C ALA A 220 9.71 8.54 17.62
N ARG A 221 9.20 8.36 18.84
CA ARG A 221 7.77 8.10 19.12
C ARG A 221 7.27 9.19 20.05
N VAL A 222 5.96 9.50 20.01
CA VAL A 222 5.36 10.42 20.99
C VAL A 222 5.42 9.80 22.38
N ASP A 223 5.13 8.51 22.45
CA ASP A 223 5.34 7.68 23.64
C ASP A 223 6.55 6.76 23.41
N GLY A 224 7.71 7.25 23.82
CA GLY A 224 8.97 6.51 23.87
C GLY A 224 9.14 5.65 25.11
N GLY A 225 8.13 5.55 25.99
CA GLY A 225 8.16 4.69 27.16
C GLY A 225 8.24 3.20 26.82
N ASP A 226 8.41 2.38 27.86
CA ASP A 226 8.57 0.94 27.77
C ASP A 226 7.39 0.29 27.02
N ASP A 227 7.70 -0.47 25.96
CA ASP A 227 6.71 -1.17 25.17
C ASP A 227 6.05 -2.29 25.98
N ALA A 228 6.78 -2.94 26.90
CA ALA A 228 6.22 -4.00 27.74
C ALA A 228 5.04 -3.49 28.58
N ALA A 229 5.12 -2.26 29.10
CA ALA A 229 4.02 -1.63 29.83
C ALA A 229 2.81 -1.32 28.92
N PHE A 230 3.06 -0.82 27.70
CA PHE A 230 1.98 -0.51 26.74
C PHE A 230 1.24 -1.76 26.24
N TYR A 231 1.96 -2.86 26.04
CA TYR A 231 1.43 -4.13 25.54
C TYR A 231 1.07 -5.14 26.65
N ALA A 232 1.16 -4.76 27.92
CA ALA A 232 0.80 -5.62 29.05
C ALA A 232 -0.67 -6.06 29.03
N GLY A 233 -1.59 -5.15 28.67
CA GLY A 233 -3.01 -5.47 28.54
C GLY A 233 -3.33 -6.09 27.19
N PRO A 234 -4.01 -7.25 27.12
CA PRO A 234 -4.38 -7.88 25.87
C PRO A 234 -5.41 -7.04 25.11
N ARG A 235 -5.29 -7.02 23.79
CA ARG A 235 -6.17 -6.34 22.86
C ARG A 235 -6.68 -7.35 21.83
N LEU A 236 -7.63 -8.17 22.26
CA LEU A 236 -8.34 -9.15 21.42
C LEU A 236 -9.37 -8.46 20.50
N VAL A 237 -8.89 -7.51 19.69
CA VAL A 237 -9.68 -6.75 18.71
C VAL A 237 -9.02 -6.83 17.35
N SER A 238 -9.82 -6.80 16.28
CA SER A 238 -9.29 -6.81 14.92
C SER A 238 -8.66 -5.45 14.58
N HIS A 239 -7.42 -5.47 14.08
CA HIS A 239 -6.68 -4.26 13.75
C HIS A 239 -7.11 -3.63 12.41
N VAL A 240 -7.72 -4.43 11.53
CA VAL A 240 -8.35 -4.00 10.27
C VAL A 240 -9.75 -4.61 10.13
N ASP A 241 -10.55 -4.11 9.21
CA ASP A 241 -11.83 -4.76 8.89
C ASP A 241 -11.65 -6.11 8.19
N ARG A 242 -12.73 -6.91 8.16
CA ARG A 242 -12.69 -8.27 7.62
C ARG A 242 -12.41 -8.32 6.12
N THR A 243 -12.77 -7.28 5.37
CA THR A 243 -12.46 -7.21 3.93
C THR A 243 -10.95 -7.14 3.74
N ALA A 244 -10.29 -6.19 4.41
CA ALA A 244 -8.83 -6.07 4.38
C ALA A 244 -8.11 -7.35 4.85
N SER A 245 -8.56 -7.94 5.96
CA SER A 245 -8.02 -9.20 6.49
C SER A 245 -8.11 -10.34 5.48
N ARG A 246 -9.20 -10.44 4.71
CA ARG A 246 -9.37 -11.47 3.68
C ARG A 246 -8.41 -11.27 2.52
N GLU A 247 -8.18 -10.03 2.09
CA GLU A 247 -7.23 -9.77 1.00
C GLU A 247 -5.78 -9.99 1.43
N MET A 248 -5.44 -9.72 2.71
CA MET A 248 -4.16 -10.15 3.29
C MET A 248 -4.01 -11.67 3.26
N ALA A 249 -5.04 -12.43 3.64
CA ALA A 249 -5.03 -13.89 3.57
C ALA A 249 -4.83 -14.42 2.14
N ARG A 250 -5.49 -13.81 1.15
CA ARG A 250 -5.29 -14.14 -0.28
C ARG A 250 -3.87 -13.83 -0.75
N LEU A 251 -3.32 -12.69 -0.33
CA LEU A 251 -1.94 -12.34 -0.62
C LEU A 251 -0.96 -13.36 -0.02
N TYR A 252 -1.13 -13.72 1.25
CA TYR A 252 -0.30 -14.72 1.91
C TYR A 252 -0.42 -16.11 1.28
N ARG A 253 -1.61 -16.52 0.85
CA ARG A 253 -1.77 -17.77 0.10
C ARG A 253 -0.91 -17.81 -1.17
N ARG A 254 -0.82 -16.69 -1.89
CA ARG A 254 -0.04 -16.58 -3.13
C ARG A 254 1.46 -16.51 -2.86
N LEU A 255 1.87 -15.85 -1.78
CA LEU A 255 3.27 -15.56 -1.51
C LEU A 255 3.97 -16.61 -0.64
N LEU A 256 3.28 -17.30 0.25
CA LEU A 256 3.91 -18.20 1.21
C LEU A 256 3.99 -19.64 0.66
N PRO A 257 5.11 -20.35 0.90
CA PRO A 257 5.30 -21.70 0.38
C PRO A 257 4.40 -22.70 1.10
N ALA A 258 3.65 -23.51 0.33
CA ALA A 258 2.85 -24.60 0.87
C ALA A 258 3.71 -25.56 1.69
N GLY A 259 3.23 -25.98 2.86
CA GLY A 259 3.97 -26.80 3.83
C GLY A 259 5.15 -26.10 4.51
N GLY A 260 5.45 -24.85 4.16
CA GLY A 260 6.60 -24.11 4.68
C GLY A 260 6.47 -23.75 6.16
N ARG A 261 7.61 -23.62 6.83
CA ARG A 261 7.71 -23.13 8.20
C ARG A 261 7.74 -21.61 8.22
N VAL A 262 6.80 -20.99 8.92
CA VAL A 262 6.58 -19.53 8.90
C VAL A 262 6.79 -18.93 10.29
N LEU A 263 7.48 -17.79 10.35
CA LEU A 263 7.51 -16.92 11.52
C LEU A 263 6.52 -15.76 11.32
N ASP A 264 5.55 -15.63 12.22
CA ASP A 264 4.70 -14.44 12.31
C ASP A 264 5.32 -13.45 13.30
N LEU A 265 5.89 -12.38 12.76
CA LEU A 265 6.71 -11.40 13.46
C LEU A 265 5.86 -10.21 13.92
N MET A 266 6.01 -9.82 15.18
CA MET A 266 5.17 -8.84 15.87
C MET A 266 3.70 -9.27 15.88
N ALA A 267 3.49 -10.57 16.09
CA ALA A 267 2.21 -11.23 16.08
C ALA A 267 1.30 -10.85 17.26
N SER A 268 0.01 -11.07 17.04
CA SER A 268 -1.05 -10.99 18.03
C SER A 268 -1.97 -12.22 17.88
N TRP A 269 -3.23 -12.11 18.28
CA TRP A 269 -4.24 -13.18 18.24
C TRP A 269 -4.77 -13.50 16.83
N GLN A 270 -4.45 -12.68 15.83
CA GLN A 270 -4.79 -12.90 14.41
C GLN A 270 -3.55 -12.74 13.53
N SER A 271 -3.31 -13.74 12.66
CA SER A 271 -2.23 -13.73 11.67
C SER A 271 -2.67 -13.33 10.25
N HIS A 272 -3.98 -13.08 10.06
CA HIS A 272 -4.59 -12.79 8.76
C HIS A 272 -4.31 -13.87 7.69
N LEU A 273 -4.24 -15.13 8.10
CA LEU A 273 -4.13 -16.29 7.23
C LEU A 273 -5.51 -16.87 6.96
N ALA A 274 -5.69 -17.48 5.78
CA ALA A 274 -6.90 -18.23 5.48
C ALA A 274 -7.00 -19.47 6.37
N GLU A 275 -8.22 -19.92 6.70
CA GLU A 275 -8.41 -21.13 7.52
C GLU A 275 -7.71 -22.36 6.93
N ASP A 276 -7.73 -22.49 5.61
CA ASP A 276 -7.16 -23.59 4.85
C ASP A 276 -5.72 -23.29 4.36
N HIS A 277 -4.99 -22.39 5.02
CA HIS A 277 -3.72 -21.75 4.57
C HIS A 277 -2.67 -22.66 3.93
N GLY A 278 -2.64 -23.96 4.25
CA GLY A 278 -1.75 -24.93 3.62
C GLY A 278 -0.28 -24.83 4.03
N LEU A 279 0.07 -23.89 4.92
CA LEU A 279 1.37 -23.79 5.58
C LEU A 279 1.65 -24.96 6.53
N GLY A 280 2.93 -25.20 6.81
CA GLY A 280 3.39 -26.16 7.81
C GLY A 280 3.33 -25.55 9.22
N ARG A 281 4.46 -25.58 9.94
CA ARG A 281 4.52 -25.03 11.30
C ARG A 281 4.60 -23.50 11.28
N ILE A 282 3.66 -22.84 11.97
CA ILE A 282 3.68 -21.39 12.19
C ILE A 282 4.14 -21.11 13.63
N VAL A 283 5.09 -20.19 13.78
CA VAL A 283 5.60 -19.73 15.07
C VAL A 283 5.28 -18.25 15.23
N GLY A 284 4.59 -17.87 16.29
CA GLY A 284 4.31 -16.47 16.61
C GLY A 284 5.40 -15.83 17.46
N LEU A 285 5.76 -14.59 17.18
CA LEU A 285 6.61 -13.76 18.04
C LEU A 285 5.94 -12.41 18.23
N GLY A 286 5.53 -12.10 19.46
CA GLY A 286 4.80 -10.87 19.78
C GLY A 286 5.09 -10.37 21.20
N MET A 287 4.32 -9.40 21.68
CA MET A 287 4.59 -8.76 22.99
C MET A 287 3.56 -9.09 24.08
N ASN A 288 2.45 -9.75 23.75
CA ASN A 288 1.42 -10.11 24.71
C ASN A 288 1.18 -11.62 24.73
N ALA A 289 1.39 -12.28 25.88
CA ALA A 289 1.28 -13.73 26.01
C ALA A 289 -0.16 -14.23 25.77
N GLU A 290 -1.17 -13.50 26.26
CA GLU A 290 -2.57 -13.89 26.13
C GLU A 290 -3.05 -13.79 24.67
N GLU A 291 -2.66 -12.74 23.96
CA GLU A 291 -2.94 -12.61 22.52
C GLU A 291 -2.29 -13.74 21.72
N LEU A 292 -1.02 -14.04 21.98
CA LEU A 292 -0.30 -15.12 21.31
C LEU A 292 -0.92 -16.49 21.61
N ALA A 293 -1.35 -16.73 22.85
CA ALA A 293 -2.01 -17.97 23.25
C ALA A 293 -3.40 -18.12 22.63
N ALA A 294 -4.10 -17.01 22.36
CA ALA A 294 -5.42 -16.99 21.73
C ALA A 294 -5.36 -17.19 20.21
N ASN A 295 -4.17 -17.14 19.59
CA ASN A 295 -4.05 -17.31 18.15
C ASN A 295 -4.14 -18.80 17.75
N PRO A 296 -5.15 -19.22 16.99
CA PRO A 296 -5.40 -20.64 16.70
C PRO A 296 -4.38 -21.24 15.72
N VAL A 297 -3.63 -20.45 14.97
CA VAL A 297 -2.71 -20.97 13.94
C VAL A 297 -1.30 -21.29 14.47
N PHE A 298 -0.96 -20.87 15.69
CA PHE A 298 0.39 -21.04 16.21
C PHE A 298 0.63 -22.44 16.77
N GLY A 299 1.63 -23.13 16.21
CA GLY A 299 2.18 -24.35 16.79
C GLY A 299 3.21 -24.10 17.89
N ALA A 300 3.63 -22.85 18.07
CA ALA A 300 4.40 -22.33 19.20
C ALA A 300 4.43 -20.80 19.13
N TYR A 301 4.67 -20.13 20.26
CA TYR A 301 4.89 -18.69 20.27
C TYR A 301 5.96 -18.28 21.29
N ARG A 302 6.46 -17.04 21.16
CA ARG A 302 7.38 -16.40 22.12
C ARG A 302 7.01 -14.95 22.35
N VAL A 303 7.04 -14.54 23.62
CA VAL A 303 6.98 -13.12 23.99
C VAL A 303 8.37 -12.53 23.84
N HIS A 304 8.52 -11.50 23.00
CA HIS A 304 9.79 -10.90 22.70
C HIS A 304 9.62 -9.46 22.19
N ASP A 305 10.35 -8.53 22.79
CA ASP A 305 10.38 -7.13 22.39
C ASP A 305 11.59 -6.85 21.48
N LEU A 306 11.29 -6.64 20.19
CA LEU A 306 12.28 -6.35 19.15
C LEU A 306 12.90 -4.95 19.25
N ASN A 307 12.21 -4.00 19.89
CA ASN A 307 12.71 -2.64 20.08
C ASN A 307 13.77 -2.59 21.17
N THR A 308 13.66 -3.46 22.18
CA THR A 308 14.69 -3.66 23.20
C THR A 308 15.79 -4.61 22.70
N THR A 309 15.41 -5.80 22.24
CA THR A 309 16.35 -6.84 21.78
C THR A 309 15.96 -7.28 20.36
N PRO A 310 16.56 -6.73 19.30
CA PRO A 310 16.18 -7.09 17.92
C PRO A 310 16.64 -8.50 17.50
N ARG A 311 17.53 -9.13 18.27
CA ARG A 311 18.05 -10.48 18.01
C ARG A 311 16.92 -11.50 18.12
N LEU A 312 16.53 -12.11 16.99
CA LEU A 312 15.50 -13.13 16.96
C LEU A 312 15.98 -14.40 17.67
N PRO A 313 15.17 -14.99 18.58
CA PRO A 313 15.58 -16.13 19.39
C PRO A 313 15.42 -17.46 18.64
N HIS A 314 15.92 -17.49 17.41
CA HIS A 314 15.90 -18.61 16.47
C HIS A 314 17.28 -18.77 15.81
N GLY A 315 17.61 -19.99 15.40
CA GLY A 315 18.79 -20.32 14.63
C GLY A 315 18.74 -19.78 13.20
N ASP A 316 19.87 -19.91 12.51
CA ASP A 316 20.02 -19.47 11.13
C ASP A 316 19.23 -20.37 10.18
N ALA A 317 18.64 -19.80 9.13
CA ALA A 317 17.94 -20.54 8.08
C ALA A 317 16.86 -21.54 8.57
N GLU A 318 16.14 -21.17 9.64
CA GLU A 318 15.09 -21.98 10.24
C GLU A 318 13.74 -21.88 9.53
N PHE A 319 13.46 -20.76 8.85
CA PHE A 319 12.13 -20.46 8.30
C PHE A 319 12.16 -20.35 6.77
N ASP A 320 11.07 -20.83 6.14
CA ASP A 320 10.84 -20.68 4.70
C ASP A 320 10.24 -19.30 4.37
N ALA A 321 9.50 -18.73 5.32
CA ALA A 321 8.99 -17.38 5.21
C ALA A 321 8.85 -16.68 6.57
N VAL A 322 8.86 -15.35 6.54
CA VAL A 322 8.50 -14.48 7.66
C VAL A 322 7.38 -13.56 7.19
N ILE A 323 6.36 -13.36 8.03
CA ILE A 323 5.34 -12.33 7.82
C ILE A 323 5.41 -11.29 8.94
N CYS A 324 5.12 -10.04 8.63
CA CYS A 324 4.90 -8.99 9.63
C CYS A 324 3.64 -8.21 9.25
N SER A 325 2.56 -8.45 10.00
CA SER A 325 1.24 -7.88 9.72
C SER A 325 0.97 -6.69 10.65
N LEU A 326 0.67 -5.53 10.07
CA LEU A 326 0.13 -4.35 10.78
C LEU A 326 0.99 -3.85 11.96
N SER A 327 2.31 -4.00 11.87
CA SER A 327 3.21 -3.69 12.99
C SER A 327 4.53 -3.00 12.62
N ILE A 328 4.88 -2.92 11.34
CA ILE A 328 6.16 -2.38 10.88
C ILE A 328 6.38 -0.91 11.32
N GLU A 329 5.29 -0.16 11.46
CA GLU A 329 5.28 1.25 11.84
C GLU A 329 5.72 1.54 13.30
N TYR A 330 5.91 0.50 14.12
CA TYR A 330 6.29 0.62 15.53
C TYR A 330 7.76 0.27 15.80
N LEU A 331 8.50 -0.21 14.80
CA LEU A 331 9.91 -0.58 14.96
C LEU A 331 10.80 0.66 15.04
N VAL A 332 11.56 0.77 16.14
CA VAL A 332 12.58 1.82 16.31
C VAL A 332 14.00 1.34 15.93
N ARG A 333 14.16 0.04 15.66
CA ARG A 333 15.40 -0.59 15.18
C ARG A 333 15.18 -1.44 13.92
N PRO A 334 14.55 -0.91 12.85
CA PRO A 334 14.16 -1.73 11.70
C PRO A 334 15.34 -2.39 10.99
N PHE A 335 16.50 -1.72 10.92
CA PHE A 335 17.68 -2.29 10.24
C PHE A 335 18.21 -3.56 10.94
N ASP A 336 18.32 -3.54 12.28
CA ASP A 336 18.74 -4.70 13.06
C ASP A 336 17.73 -5.85 12.91
N VAL A 337 16.43 -5.53 12.95
CA VAL A 337 15.36 -6.52 12.79
C VAL A 337 15.38 -7.14 11.39
N PHE A 338 15.57 -6.35 10.33
CA PHE A 338 15.64 -6.86 8.96
C PHE A 338 16.87 -7.75 8.74
N ALA A 339 18.02 -7.40 9.32
CA ALA A 339 19.20 -8.26 9.31
C ALA A 339 18.95 -9.60 10.02
N GLU A 340 18.23 -9.59 11.14
CA GLU A 340 17.85 -10.81 11.85
C GLU A 340 16.81 -11.63 11.11
N VAL A 341 15.84 -11.00 10.46
CA VAL A 341 14.88 -11.70 9.57
C VAL A 341 15.63 -12.39 8.44
N ALA A 342 16.58 -11.72 7.81
CA ALA A 342 17.43 -12.33 6.79
C ALA A 342 18.25 -13.52 7.36
N ARG A 343 18.77 -13.42 8.59
CA ARG A 343 19.52 -14.52 9.22
C ARG A 343 18.66 -15.77 9.43
N VAL A 344 17.43 -15.61 9.94
CA VAL A 344 16.56 -16.76 10.28
C VAL A 344 15.82 -17.34 9.07
N LEU A 345 15.70 -16.59 7.97
CA LEU A 345 15.14 -17.09 6.71
C LEU A 345 16.12 -18.05 6.04
N ARG A 346 15.63 -19.07 5.32
CA ARG A 346 16.46 -19.85 4.37
C ARG A 346 16.81 -18.99 3.15
N PRO A 347 17.94 -19.25 2.45
CA PRO A 347 18.20 -18.64 1.14
C PRO A 347 16.99 -18.85 0.21
N GLY A 348 16.55 -17.79 -0.46
CA GLY A 348 15.32 -17.79 -1.27
C GLY A 348 14.00 -17.71 -0.47
N GLY A 349 14.04 -17.78 0.87
CA GLY A 349 12.88 -17.60 1.73
C GLY A 349 12.33 -16.18 1.70
N ARG A 350 11.02 -16.01 1.85
CA ARG A 350 10.34 -14.72 1.64
C ARG A 350 10.09 -13.98 2.96
N PHE A 351 10.35 -12.67 2.98
CA PHE A 351 9.84 -11.79 4.03
C PHE A 351 8.73 -10.91 3.45
N VAL A 352 7.53 -10.98 4.04
CA VAL A 352 6.35 -10.23 3.60
C VAL A 352 5.89 -9.30 4.71
N VAL A 353 5.93 -8.00 4.45
CA VAL A 353 5.42 -6.96 5.35
C VAL A 353 4.11 -6.45 4.80
N THR A 354 3.05 -6.48 5.61
CA THR A 354 1.76 -5.89 5.25
C THR A 354 1.34 -4.84 6.27
N PHE A 355 0.69 -3.78 5.80
CA PHE A 355 0.19 -2.72 6.66
C PHE A 355 -1.05 -2.05 6.06
N SER A 356 -1.72 -1.22 6.86
CA SER A 356 -2.91 -0.46 6.46
C SER A 356 -2.81 1.01 6.90
N ASN A 357 -3.91 1.74 6.86
CA ASN A 357 -4.01 3.12 7.32
C ASN A 357 -4.33 3.26 8.82
N ARG A 358 -4.65 2.16 9.50
CA ARG A 358 -4.87 2.10 10.95
C ARG A 358 -3.57 1.84 11.71
N TRP A 359 -3.27 2.65 12.72
CA TRP A 359 -2.10 2.53 13.57
C TRP A 359 -2.28 3.32 14.88
N PHE A 360 -1.47 3.03 15.91
CA PHE A 360 -1.50 3.74 17.19
C PHE A 360 -0.69 5.04 17.16
N PRO A 361 -1.30 6.24 17.25
CA PRO A 361 -0.57 7.47 16.98
C PRO A 361 0.52 7.86 17.97
N SER A 362 0.45 7.33 19.18
CA SER A 362 1.47 7.51 20.21
C SER A 362 2.71 6.66 19.99
N LYS A 363 2.55 5.44 19.44
CA LYS A 363 3.63 4.45 19.28
C LYS A 363 4.24 4.40 17.89
N ALA A 364 3.55 4.88 16.85
CA ALA A 364 4.14 4.91 15.52
C ALA A 364 5.34 5.86 15.45
N ILE A 365 6.35 5.45 14.70
CA ILE A 365 7.56 6.25 14.47
C ILE A 365 7.26 7.56 13.73
N ALA A 366 8.04 8.60 14.00
CA ALA A 366 7.86 9.94 13.45
C ALA A 366 7.82 9.95 11.91
N ALA A 367 8.68 9.16 11.26
CA ALA A 367 8.68 9.01 9.81
C ALA A 367 7.32 8.55 9.29
N TRP A 368 6.74 7.49 9.88
CA TRP A 368 5.45 6.94 9.45
C TRP A 368 4.31 7.96 9.48
N LYS A 369 4.29 8.80 10.53
CA LYS A 369 3.30 9.86 10.75
C LYS A 369 3.43 10.99 9.73
N ALA A 370 4.65 11.28 9.30
CA ALA A 370 4.94 12.38 8.40
C ALA A 370 4.69 12.02 6.93
N LEU A 371 4.73 10.74 6.57
CA LEU A 371 4.71 10.25 5.19
C LEU A 371 3.29 10.09 4.63
N HIS A 372 3.15 10.36 3.33
CA HIS A 372 2.00 9.91 2.55
C HIS A 372 1.92 8.38 2.57
N THR A 373 0.73 7.80 2.44
CA THR A 373 0.55 6.34 2.57
C THR A 373 1.38 5.56 1.55
N PHE A 374 1.52 6.06 0.32
CA PHE A 374 2.40 5.43 -0.69
C PHE A 374 3.88 5.71 -0.47
N GLU A 375 4.26 6.77 0.26
CA GLU A 375 5.65 6.90 0.70
C GLU A 375 6.00 5.89 1.79
N ARG A 376 5.02 5.41 2.58
CA ARG A 376 5.26 4.34 3.57
C ARG A 376 5.65 3.02 2.90
N LEU A 377 5.08 2.71 1.73
CA LEU A 377 5.57 1.60 0.88
C LEU A 377 7.05 1.83 0.53
N GLY A 378 7.41 3.05 0.14
CA GLY A 378 8.80 3.44 -0.13
C GLY A 378 9.70 3.28 1.10
N LEU A 379 9.25 3.71 2.28
CA LEU A 379 9.98 3.57 3.54
C LEU A 379 10.31 2.12 3.85
N VAL A 380 9.30 1.24 3.77
CA VAL A 380 9.49 -0.20 4.02
C VAL A 380 10.38 -0.82 2.95
N LEU A 381 10.20 -0.43 1.68
CA LEU A 381 11.05 -0.88 0.58
C LEU A 381 12.53 -0.48 0.79
N GLU A 382 12.79 0.70 1.33
CA GLU A 382 14.15 1.12 1.68
C GLU A 382 14.74 0.27 2.82
N TYR A 383 13.94 -0.23 3.78
CA TYR A 383 14.42 -1.21 4.77
C TYR A 383 14.89 -2.51 4.12
N PHE A 384 14.13 -3.03 3.14
CA PHE A 384 14.52 -4.22 2.37
C PHE A 384 15.79 -3.99 1.54
N HIS A 385 15.89 -2.82 0.91
CA HIS A 385 16.93 -2.53 -0.07
C HIS A 385 18.29 -2.18 0.55
N ARG A 386 18.29 -1.47 1.69
CA ARG A 386 19.46 -0.82 2.28
C ARG A 386 20.70 -1.71 2.38
N ASP A 387 20.56 -2.88 3.01
CA ASP A 387 21.69 -3.75 3.34
C ASP A 387 21.94 -4.83 2.27
N GLY A 388 21.14 -4.84 1.20
CA GLY A 388 21.30 -5.78 0.09
C GLY A 388 21.05 -7.25 0.44
N LEU A 389 20.44 -7.54 1.60
CA LEU A 389 20.15 -8.89 2.09
C LEU A 389 18.95 -9.54 1.40
N PHE A 390 18.13 -8.74 0.72
CA PHE A 390 16.95 -9.17 -0.02
C PHE A 390 17.08 -8.87 -1.52
N THR A 391 16.38 -9.66 -2.32
CA THR A 391 16.24 -9.54 -3.79
C THR A 391 14.77 -9.69 -4.17
N ASP A 392 14.46 -9.49 -5.46
CA ASP A 392 13.12 -9.65 -6.03
C ASP A 392 12.08 -8.80 -5.28
N LEU A 393 12.45 -7.54 -5.02
CA LEU A 393 11.63 -6.64 -4.22
C LEU A 393 10.36 -6.25 -4.97
N GLU A 394 9.26 -6.26 -4.24
CA GLU A 394 7.95 -5.90 -4.78
C GLU A 394 7.15 -5.05 -3.80
N THR A 395 6.32 -4.17 -4.36
CA THR A 395 5.28 -3.47 -3.59
C THR A 395 3.92 -3.76 -4.19
N TRP A 396 2.93 -3.94 -3.35
CA TRP A 396 1.54 -4.10 -3.75
C TRP A 396 0.61 -3.23 -2.91
N SER A 397 -0.44 -2.71 -3.52
CA SER A 397 -1.50 -2.00 -2.81
C SER A 397 -2.88 -2.31 -3.37
N LEU A 398 -3.88 -2.33 -2.50
CA LEU A 398 -5.29 -2.55 -2.81
C LEU A 398 -6.18 -1.58 -2.06
N ARG A 399 -7.04 -0.87 -2.79
CA ARG A 399 -7.88 0.23 -2.28
C ARG A 399 -9.27 0.22 -2.92
N GLY A 400 -10.25 0.89 -2.29
CA GLY A 400 -11.59 1.12 -2.86
C GLY A 400 -12.59 -0.02 -2.69
N LEU A 401 -12.22 -1.07 -1.95
CA LEU A 401 -13.12 -2.17 -1.60
C LEU A 401 -14.25 -1.70 -0.67
N PRO A 402 -15.44 -2.30 -0.74
CA PRO A 402 -16.53 -1.91 0.15
C PRO A 402 -16.24 -2.32 1.60
N ARG A 403 -16.49 -1.41 2.53
CA ARG A 403 -16.41 -1.70 3.96
C ARG A 403 -17.53 -2.68 4.37
N PRO A 404 -17.25 -3.70 5.20
CA PRO A 404 -18.31 -4.54 5.77
C PRO A 404 -19.35 -3.71 6.52
N THR A 405 -20.63 -4.03 6.36
CA THR A 405 -21.76 -3.30 6.96
C THR A 405 -21.78 -3.34 8.48
N ASP A 406 -21.15 -4.34 9.08
CA ASP A 406 -21.01 -4.53 10.52
C ASP A 406 -19.67 -4.05 11.10
N ASP A 407 -18.78 -3.46 10.28
CA ASP A 407 -17.58 -2.79 10.79
C ASP A 407 -17.96 -1.50 11.52
N ARG A 408 -17.25 -1.20 12.62
CA ARG A 408 -17.51 -0.01 13.46
C ARG A 408 -17.43 1.33 12.72
N TYR A 409 -16.84 1.37 11.52
CA TYR A 409 -16.74 2.57 10.68
C TYR A 409 -17.66 2.55 9.45
N ALA A 410 -18.54 1.55 9.28
CA ALA A 410 -19.41 1.40 8.10
C ALA A 410 -20.24 2.67 7.79
N GLY A 411 -20.70 3.39 8.83
CA GLY A 411 -21.45 4.65 8.67
C GLY A 411 -20.60 5.91 8.48
N LYS A 412 -19.26 5.80 8.48
CA LYS A 412 -18.32 6.94 8.39
C LYS A 412 -17.40 6.85 7.18
N LEU A 413 -17.01 5.64 6.79
CA LEU A 413 -16.07 5.37 5.72
C LEU A 413 -16.70 4.32 4.79
N ALA A 414 -16.94 4.69 3.54
CA ALA A 414 -17.53 3.77 2.56
C ALA A 414 -16.57 2.64 2.17
N ASP A 415 -15.26 2.94 2.14
CA ASP A 415 -14.24 2.00 1.73
C ASP A 415 -13.68 1.24 2.94
N ALA A 416 -13.43 -0.06 2.73
CA ALA A 416 -12.65 -0.91 3.60
C ALA A 416 -11.25 -0.35 3.78
N ASP A 417 -10.57 -0.82 4.82
CA ASP A 417 -9.19 -0.48 5.08
C ASP A 417 -8.34 -0.93 3.88
N PRO A 418 -7.51 -0.05 3.32
CA PRO A 418 -6.63 -0.43 2.22
C PRO A 418 -5.55 -1.41 2.71
N VAL A 419 -5.06 -2.27 1.83
CA VAL A 419 -3.95 -3.18 2.14
C VAL A 419 -2.73 -2.75 1.35
N PHE A 420 -1.60 -2.63 2.03
CA PHE A 420 -0.30 -2.35 1.45
C PHE A 420 0.64 -3.50 1.80
N ALA A 421 1.49 -3.88 0.88
CA ALA A 421 2.47 -4.94 1.09
C ALA A 421 3.81 -4.61 0.43
N VAL A 422 4.89 -5.03 1.08
CA VAL A 422 6.24 -5.05 0.54
C VAL A 422 6.84 -6.41 0.85
N TRP A 423 7.48 -7.05 -0.13
CA TRP A 423 8.20 -8.29 0.10
C TRP A 423 9.48 -8.39 -0.70
N GLY A 424 10.33 -9.33 -0.28
CA GLY A 424 11.54 -9.73 -0.97
C GLY A 424 11.98 -11.13 -0.55
N SER A 425 12.84 -11.73 -1.36
CA SER A 425 13.45 -13.04 -1.09
C SER A 425 14.82 -12.83 -0.45
N ARG A 426 15.18 -13.63 0.57
CA ARG A 426 16.53 -13.65 1.13
C ARG A 426 17.52 -14.05 0.01
N ARG A 427 18.60 -13.27 -0.13
CA ARG A 427 19.70 -13.60 -1.05
C ARG A 427 20.45 -14.88 -0.70
#